data_AF-A0A6L5YQQ2-F1
#
_entry.id   AF-A0A6L5YQQ2-F1
#
_cell.length_a   1.000
_cell.length_b   1.000
_cell.length_c   1.000
_cell.angle_alpha   90.00
_cell.angle_beta   90.00
_cell.angle_gamma   90.00
#
_symmetry.space_group_name_H-M   'P 1'
#
loop_
_entity.id
_entity.type
_entity.pdbx_description
1 polymer ?
#
loop_
_entity_poly.entity_id
_entity_poly.type
_entity_poly.pdbx_seq_one_letter_code
_entity_poly.pdbx_strand_id
1 'polypeptide(L)'
;MQAKGSTINKFVLGEKEVEGKNARFTYDRGSYSIIETVSEEEQNVIYKSRNSQEAYTRWNVYIGRKKERTPRNQDANKQNEQK
;
A
#
# COMPACT_ATOMS: atom_id res chain seq x y z
N MET A 1 -37.10 -10.70 -19.33
CA MET A 1 -36.53 -10.06 -18.13
C MET A 1 -35.01 -10.26 -18.20
N GLN A 2 -34.24 -9.21 -18.51
CA GLN A 2 -32.76 -9.33 -18.54
C GLN A 2 -32.24 -9.43 -17.10
N ALA A 3 -31.57 -10.53 -16.78
CA ALA A 3 -30.85 -10.68 -15.52
C ALA A 3 -29.76 -9.59 -15.47
N LYS A 4 -29.91 -8.64 -14.53
CA LYS A 4 -28.84 -7.69 -14.20
C LYS A 4 -27.69 -8.51 -13.63
N GLY A 5 -26.73 -8.89 -14.48
CA GLY A 5 -25.50 -9.52 -14.04
C GLY A 5 -24.89 -8.65 -12.94
N SER A 6 -24.70 -9.22 -11.75
CA SER A 6 -24.00 -8.53 -10.67
C SER A 6 -22.60 -8.26 -11.16
N THR A 7 -22.37 -7.04 -11.64
CA THR A 7 -21.05 -6.63 -12.14
C THR A 7 -20.13 -6.62 -10.93
N ILE A 8 -19.20 -7.57 -10.87
CA ILE A 8 -18.14 -7.59 -9.87
C ILE A 8 -17.28 -6.35 -10.16
N ASN A 9 -17.50 -5.30 -9.37
CA ASN A 9 -16.79 -4.03 -9.49
C ASN A 9 -15.70 -3.88 -8.42
N LYS A 10 -15.61 -4.84 -7.49
CA LYS A 10 -14.67 -4.87 -6.38
C LYS A 10 -13.64 -5.98 -6.62
N PHE A 11 -12.38 -5.61 -6.60
CA PHE A 11 -11.24 -6.49 -6.79
C PHE A 11 -10.27 -6.35 -5.62
N VAL A 12 -9.70 -7.46 -5.17
CA VAL A 12 -8.52 -7.43 -4.29
C VAL A 12 -7.29 -7.50 -5.18
N LEU A 13 -6.48 -6.45 -5.12
CA LEU A 13 -5.28 -6.27 -5.93
C LEU A 13 -4.02 -6.75 -5.20
N GLY A 14 -4.07 -6.88 -3.88
CA GLY A 14 -2.97 -7.40 -3.07
C GLY A 14 -3.40 -7.62 -1.64
N GLU A 15 -2.77 -8.60 -0.99
CA GLU A 15 -2.93 -8.87 0.43
C GLU A 15 -1.54 -9.13 1.03
N LYS A 16 -1.28 -8.58 2.21
CA LYS A 16 -0.01 -8.75 2.89
C LYS A 16 -0.17 -8.54 4.39
N GLU A 17 0.49 -9.38 5.17
CA GLU A 17 0.67 -9.13 6.61
C GLU A 17 1.79 -8.10 6.84
N VAL A 18 1.47 -7.04 7.57
CA VAL A 18 2.35 -5.93 7.93
C VAL A 18 2.22 -5.74 9.44
N GLU A 19 3.34 -5.86 10.17
CA GLU A 19 3.39 -5.67 11.64
C GLU A 19 2.35 -6.52 12.42
N GLY A 20 2.08 -7.75 11.96
CA GLY A 20 1.11 -8.65 12.58
C GLY A 20 -0.35 -8.35 12.25
N LYS A 21 -0.62 -7.37 11.37
CA LYS A 21 -1.95 -7.03 10.87
C LYS A 21 -2.08 -7.38 9.40
N ASN A 22 -3.26 -7.82 8.98
CA ASN A 22 -3.52 -8.17 7.60
C ASN A 22 -3.96 -6.93 6.82
N ALA A 23 -3.22 -6.53 5.80
CA ALA A 23 -3.60 -5.42 4.95
C ALA A 23 -4.01 -5.88 3.55
N ARG A 24 -5.04 -5.23 3.01
CA ARG A 24 -5.63 -5.50 1.71
C ARG A 24 -5.62 -4.25 0.85
N PHE A 25 -5.09 -4.39 -0.35
CA PHE A 25 -5.24 -3.41 -1.41
C PHE A 25 -6.41 -3.80 -2.29
N THR A 26 -7.39 -2.91 -2.43
CA THR A 26 -8.63 -3.17 -3.16
C THR A 26 -8.91 -2.08 -4.17
N TYR A 27 -9.65 -2.43 -5.21
CA TYR A 27 -10.22 -1.49 -6.17
C TYR A 27 -11.72 -1.71 -6.24
N ASP A 28 -12.50 -0.66 -6.04
CA ASP A 28 -13.95 -0.67 -6.16
C ASP A 28 -14.42 0.54 -6.97
N ARG A 29 -15.13 0.30 -8.07
CA ARG A 29 -15.82 1.32 -8.88
C ARG A 29 -15.00 2.60 -9.13
N GLY A 30 -13.77 2.46 -9.62
CA GLY A 30 -12.90 3.61 -9.95
C GLY A 30 -12.11 4.18 -8.76
N SER A 31 -12.15 3.53 -7.59
CA SER A 31 -11.41 3.94 -6.40
C SER A 31 -10.54 2.81 -5.90
N TYR A 32 -9.30 3.13 -5.57
CA TYR A 32 -8.35 2.23 -4.91
C TYR A 32 -8.36 2.53 -3.40
N SER A 33 -8.31 1.49 -2.58
CA SER A 33 -8.28 1.60 -1.12
C SER A 33 -7.29 0.61 -0.52
N ILE A 34 -6.56 1.05 0.50
CA ILE A 34 -5.78 0.15 1.37
C ILE A 34 -6.54 0.02 2.68
N ILE A 35 -6.81 -1.21 3.07
CA ILE A 35 -7.57 -1.58 4.26
C ILE A 35 -6.63 -2.35 5.17
N GLU A 36 -6.50 -1.92 6.43
CA GLU A 36 -5.82 -2.66 7.48
C GLU A 36 -6.87 -3.38 8.33
N THR A 37 -6.78 -4.71 8.41
CA THR A 37 -7.54 -5.53 9.35
C THR A 37 -6.81 -5.49 10.69
N VAL A 38 -7.38 -4.78 11.64
CA VAL A 38 -6.84 -4.62 13.01
C VAL A 38 -7.27 -5.79 13.90
N SER A 39 -8.49 -6.30 13.69
CA SER A 39 -9.10 -7.44 14.39
C SER A 39 -10.05 -8.20 13.44
N GLU A 40 -10.62 -9.33 13.85
CA GLU A 40 -11.56 -10.14 13.03
C GLU A 40 -12.74 -9.31 12.47
N GLU A 41 -13.20 -8.29 13.20
CA GLU A 41 -14.33 -7.45 12.82
C GLU A 41 -13.93 -6.00 12.49
N GLU A 42 -12.68 -5.61 12.73
CA GLU A 42 -12.22 -4.23 12.56
C GLU A 42 -11.34 -4.09 11.32
N GLN A 43 -11.91 -3.45 10.30
CA GLN A 43 -11.21 -3.05 9.08
C GLN A 43 -11.14 -1.54 8.99
N ASN A 44 -9.92 -1.00 8.98
CA ASN A 44 -9.68 0.41 8.88
C ASN A 44 -9.22 0.79 7.47
N VAL A 45 -9.88 1.76 6.83
CA VAL A 45 -9.46 2.28 5.53
C VAL A 45 -8.39 3.34 5.77
N ILE A 46 -7.13 2.97 5.62
CA ILE A 46 -6.00 3.86 5.89
C ILE A 46 -5.66 4.77 4.70
N TYR A 47 -6.14 4.43 3.50
CA TYR A 47 -5.88 5.20 2.30
C TYR A 47 -6.95 4.95 1.24
N LYS A 48 -7.30 5.99 0.48
CA LYS A 48 -8.21 5.91 -0.67
C LYS A 48 -7.81 6.91 -1.73
N SER A 49 -7.73 6.50 -2.99
CA SER A 49 -7.44 7.39 -4.13
C SER A 49 -8.05 6.87 -5.42
N ARG A 50 -8.37 7.77 -6.35
CA ARG A 50 -8.75 7.42 -7.72
C ARG A 50 -7.55 7.26 -8.64
N ASN A 51 -6.37 7.72 -8.22
CA ASN A 51 -5.15 7.61 -9.00
C ASN A 51 -4.50 6.24 -8.76
N SER A 52 -4.40 5.44 -9.81
CA SER A 52 -3.82 4.10 -9.75
C SER A 52 -2.35 4.11 -9.37
N GLN A 53 -1.54 4.98 -9.97
CA GLN A 53 -0.10 5.04 -9.74
C GLN A 53 0.25 5.45 -8.31
N GLU A 54 -0.45 6.44 -7.77
CA GLU A 54 -0.28 6.84 -6.38
C GLU A 54 -0.70 5.72 -5.43
N ALA A 55 -1.82 5.05 -5.71
CA ALA A 55 -2.31 3.95 -4.89
C ALA A 55 -1.34 2.75 -4.87
N TYR A 56 -0.79 2.36 -6.01
CA TYR A 56 0.27 1.35 -6.08
C TYR A 56 1.54 1.79 -5.35
N THR A 57 1.93 3.07 -5.46
CA THR A 57 3.08 3.60 -4.74
C THR A 57 2.89 3.52 -3.24
N ARG A 58 1.72 3.94 -2.74
CA ARG A 58 1.33 3.87 -1.33
C ARG A 58 1.28 2.43 -0.83
N TRP A 59 0.67 1.52 -1.60
CA TRP A 59 0.65 0.10 -1.29
C TRP A 59 2.07 -0.45 -1.13
N ASN A 60 2.96 -0.21 -2.11
CA ASN A 60 4.35 -0.68 -2.05
C ASN A 60 5.15 -0.10 -0.88
N VAL A 61 4.89 1.14 -0.48
CA VAL A 61 5.51 1.72 0.73
C VAL A 61 4.95 1.05 1.98
N TYR A 62 3.63 0.89 2.06
CA TYR A 62 2.93 0.31 3.19
C TYR A 62 3.37 -1.13 3.47
N ILE A 63 3.51 -1.97 2.44
CA ILE A 63 3.96 -3.36 2.58
C ILE A 63 5.48 -3.54 2.66
N GLY A 64 6.24 -2.45 2.86
CA GLY A 64 7.70 -2.48 2.92
C GLY A 64 8.38 -2.92 1.62
N ARG A 65 7.70 -2.89 0.47
CA ARG A 65 8.24 -3.27 -0.84
C ARG A 65 9.12 -2.20 -1.48
N LYS A 66 9.11 -0.96 -0.98
CA LYS A 66 10.27 -0.10 -1.19
C LYS A 66 11.39 -0.66 -0.32
N LYS A 67 12.23 -1.51 -0.92
CA LYS A 67 13.65 -1.54 -0.56
C LYS A 67 14.02 -0.09 -0.29
N GLU A 68 14.44 0.21 0.92
CA GLU A 68 15.17 1.42 1.21
C GLU A 68 16.23 1.52 0.10
N ARG A 69 15.94 2.36 -0.90
CA ARG A 69 17.04 3.03 -1.56
C ARG A 69 17.51 3.95 -0.46
N THR A 70 18.40 3.42 0.38
CA THR A 70 19.38 4.22 1.09
C THR A 70 19.74 5.33 0.09
N PRO A 71 19.49 6.62 0.37
CA PRO A 71 20.22 7.62 -0.36
C PRO A 71 21.67 7.23 -0.15
N ARG A 72 22.34 6.81 -1.22
CA ARG A 72 23.74 6.37 -1.22
C ARG A 72 24.64 7.59 -0.99
N ASN A 73 24.40 8.34 0.09
CA ASN A 73 24.97 9.64 0.44
C ASN A 73 24.78 9.93 1.96
N GLN A 74 25.07 8.99 2.86
CA GLN A 74 25.32 9.34 4.26
C GLN A 74 26.63 8.75 4.84
N ASP A 75 27.50 8.23 3.97
CA ASP A 75 28.85 7.73 4.34
C ASP A 75 29.94 8.27 3.41
N ALA A 76 29.80 9.52 2.97
CA ALA A 76 30.87 10.24 2.28
C ALA A 76 31.36 11.39 3.16
N ASN A 77 32.44 11.10 3.88
CA ASN A 77 33.49 12.05 4.24
C ASN A 77 33.21 13.09 5.35
N LYS A 78 33.29 12.64 6.62
CA LYS A 78 33.84 13.46 7.72
C LYS A 78 34.87 12.67 8.55
N GLN A 79 35.80 12.03 7.86
CA GLN A 79 37.09 11.63 8.42
C GLN A 79 38.19 12.29 7.59
N ASN A 80 38.44 13.57 7.86
CA ASN A 80 39.76 14.20 7.78
C ASN A 80 39.63 15.69 8.12
N GLU A 81 39.63 15.99 9.42
CA GLU A 81 40.17 17.25 9.91
C GLU A 81 40.95 16.96 11.21
N GLN A 82 42.02 16.19 11.04
CA GLN A 82 43.20 16.25 11.90
C GLN A 82 44.41 16.45 11.00
N LYS A 83 44.70 17.71 10.70
CA LYS A 83 46.05 18.26 10.53
C LYS A 83 46.00 19.77 10.42
#